data_AF-A0A1E5NHT6-F1
#
_entry.id   AF-A0A1E5NHT6-F1
#
_cell.length_a   1.000
_cell.length_b   1.000
_cell.length_c   1.000
_cell.angle_alpha   90.00
_cell.angle_beta   90.00
_cell.angle_gamma   90.00
#
_symmetry.space_group_name_H-M   'P 1'
#
loop_
_entity.id
_entity.type
_entity.pdbx_description
1 polymer ?
#
loop_
_entity_poly.entity_id
_entity_poly.type
_entity_poly.pdbx_seq_one_letter_code
_entity_poly.pdbx_strand_id
1 'polypeptide(L)'
;MKVTFDTALKGGLAKSGVYVYTAEDIGNFLIGNGLKQSDIYEKSAYKVSVAAVLGITANSDIVTLYVEPSLGYTANYDGKLSARATGVPTDPKVIHSLAWGAYTELYIRPTQDLEWYFEMDVNNGGTKQGYTDANDNFIGSGIPVYFETTTGITWYLPAFN
;
A
#
# COMPACT_ATOMS: atom_id res chain seq x y z
N MET A 1 1.18 -11.30 10.26
CA MET A 1 2.03 -11.33 9.04
C MET A 1 1.14 -11.66 7.86
N LYS A 2 1.16 -10.83 6.81
CA LYS A 2 0.42 -11.08 5.57
C LYS A 2 1.42 -11.38 4.46
N VAL A 3 1.16 -12.43 3.68
CA VAL A 3 1.98 -12.83 2.53
C VAL A 3 1.06 -12.98 1.33
N THR A 4 1.46 -12.41 0.20
CA THR A 4 0.80 -12.58 -1.10
C THR A 4 1.83 -13.06 -2.10
N PHE A 5 1.44 -14.02 -2.92
CA PHE A 5 2.25 -14.56 -4.00
C PHE A 5 1.39 -14.64 -5.27
N ASP A 6 1.76 -13.86 -6.28
CA ASP A 6 1.12 -13.86 -7.58
C ASP A 6 2.10 -14.36 -8.63
N THR A 7 1.64 -15.25 -9.50
CA THR A 7 2.42 -15.75 -10.64
C THR A 7 1.52 -15.88 -11.87
N ALA A 8 2.10 -15.74 -13.05
CA ALA A 8 1.37 -15.94 -14.29
C ALA A 8 0.90 -17.41 -14.41
N LEU A 9 -0.36 -17.65 -14.77
CA LEU A 9 -0.90 -19.02 -14.91
C LEU A 9 -1.35 -19.39 -16.34
N LYS A 10 -1.81 -18.44 -17.17
CA LYS A 10 -2.07 -18.56 -18.64
C LYS A 10 -2.78 -17.28 -19.11
N GLY A 11 -2.38 -16.69 -20.24
CA GLY A 11 -3.05 -15.50 -20.81
C GLY A 11 -4.42 -15.82 -21.43
N GLY A 12 -5.42 -14.99 -21.15
CA GLY A 12 -6.78 -15.06 -21.73
C GLY A 12 -7.18 -13.75 -22.42
N LEU A 13 -8.06 -13.84 -23.42
CA LEU A 13 -8.49 -12.74 -24.30
C LEU A 13 -9.11 -11.55 -23.55
N ALA A 14 -8.82 -10.33 -24.02
CA ALA A 14 -9.65 -9.17 -23.72
C ALA A 14 -10.30 -8.61 -24.98
N LYS A 15 -11.64 -8.69 -25.03
CA LYS A 15 -12.45 -7.93 -25.98
C LYS A 15 -12.67 -6.52 -25.43
N SER A 16 -12.65 -5.54 -26.33
CA SER A 16 -12.50 -4.10 -26.04
C SER A 16 -11.08 -3.68 -25.66
N GLY A 17 -10.09 -4.24 -26.37
CA GLY A 17 -8.86 -3.54 -26.73
C GLY A 17 -7.70 -3.50 -25.72
N VAL A 18 -7.83 -4.11 -24.53
CA VAL A 18 -6.79 -4.07 -23.47
C VAL A 18 -6.57 -5.46 -22.88
N TYR A 19 -5.46 -6.13 -23.19
CA TYR A 19 -5.10 -7.44 -22.61
C TYR A 19 -4.43 -7.27 -21.23
N VAL A 20 -5.01 -7.86 -20.18
CA VAL A 20 -4.47 -7.82 -18.80
C VAL A 20 -3.82 -9.16 -18.47
N TYR A 21 -2.54 -9.11 -18.09
CA TYR A 21 -1.86 -10.19 -17.36
C TYR A 21 -2.15 -10.01 -15.88
N THR A 22 -2.48 -11.08 -15.17
CA THR A 22 -2.27 -11.14 -13.72
C THR A 22 -1.01 -12.01 -13.55
N ALA A 23 0.23 -11.54 -13.40
CA ALA A 23 0.81 -10.30 -12.88
C ALA A 23 0.60 -9.04 -13.75
N GLU A 24 0.11 -7.97 -13.12
CA GLU A 24 -0.23 -6.71 -13.76
C GLU A 24 0.93 -6.14 -14.60
N ASP A 25 0.62 -5.96 -15.88
CA ASP A 25 1.26 -5.06 -16.84
C ASP A 25 2.71 -5.36 -17.26
N ILE A 26 2.86 -6.43 -18.05
CA ILE A 26 4.02 -6.57 -18.94
C ILE A 26 3.55 -6.01 -20.29
N GLY A 27 3.87 -4.74 -20.53
CA GLY A 27 3.17 -3.86 -21.46
C GLY A 27 2.84 -4.42 -22.84
N ASN A 28 1.67 -4.05 -23.36
CA ASN A 28 1.19 -4.04 -24.75
C ASN A 28 1.79 -5.03 -25.77
N PHE A 29 2.06 -6.28 -25.40
CA PHE A 29 2.52 -7.30 -26.34
C PHE A 29 1.37 -8.20 -26.80
N LEU A 30 1.12 -8.25 -28.11
CA LEU A 30 0.11 -9.12 -28.74
C LEU A 30 0.67 -10.54 -28.88
N ILE A 31 0.14 -11.48 -28.08
CA ILE A 31 0.58 -12.88 -28.10
C ILE A 31 -0.27 -13.70 -29.08
N GLY A 32 0.38 -14.50 -29.93
CA GLY A 32 -0.28 -15.40 -30.88
C GLY A 32 -1.18 -16.44 -30.19
N ASN A 33 -2.36 -16.68 -30.76
CA ASN A 33 -3.35 -17.61 -30.20
C ASN A 33 -2.78 -19.05 -30.19
N GLY A 34 -2.80 -19.72 -29.02
CA GLY A 34 -2.31 -21.10 -28.85
C GLY A 34 -0.95 -21.28 -28.19
N LEU A 35 -0.26 -20.20 -27.81
CA LEU A 35 1.00 -20.27 -27.06
C LEU A 35 0.74 -20.64 -25.58
N LYS A 36 1.47 -21.64 -25.07
CA LYS A 36 1.47 -22.00 -23.64
C LYS A 36 2.38 -21.05 -22.88
N GLN A 37 2.26 -20.99 -21.55
CA GLN A 37 3.14 -20.19 -20.70
C GLN A 37 4.63 -20.49 -20.96
N SER A 38 4.99 -21.77 -21.16
CA SER A 38 6.36 -22.19 -21.51
C SER A 38 6.81 -21.74 -22.90
N ASP A 39 5.88 -21.38 -23.79
CA ASP A 39 6.21 -20.78 -25.09
C ASP A 39 6.42 -19.26 -24.96
N ILE A 40 5.90 -18.63 -23.90
CA ILE A 40 5.94 -17.17 -23.68
C ILE A 40 7.10 -16.81 -22.75
N TYR A 41 7.27 -17.55 -21.66
CA TYR A 41 8.27 -17.32 -20.63
C TYR A 41 9.27 -18.48 -20.57
N GLU A 42 10.56 -18.14 -20.67
CA GLU A 42 11.65 -19.03 -20.24
C GLU A 42 11.73 -19.10 -18.71
N LYS A 43 11.35 -17.99 -18.04
CA LYS A 43 11.20 -17.91 -16.59
C LYS A 43 9.95 -17.10 -16.26
N SER A 44 9.03 -17.67 -15.49
CA SER A 44 7.75 -17.04 -15.19
C SER A 44 7.88 -15.75 -14.38
N ALA A 45 7.03 -14.79 -14.69
CA ALA A 45 6.82 -13.60 -13.87
C ALA A 45 6.25 -13.96 -12.50
N TYR A 46 6.65 -13.20 -11.48
CA TYR A 46 6.14 -13.33 -10.12
C TYR A 46 6.15 -12.00 -9.38
N LYS A 47 5.22 -11.85 -8.44
CA LYS A 47 5.20 -10.79 -7.45
C LYS A 47 5.04 -11.42 -6.07
N VAL A 48 6.00 -11.18 -5.20
CA VAL A 48 5.96 -11.65 -3.81
C VAL A 48 5.92 -10.44 -2.90
N SER A 49 4.89 -10.35 -2.06
CA SER A 49 4.75 -9.29 -1.07
C SER A 49 4.62 -9.90 0.32
N VAL A 50 5.37 -9.35 1.27
CA VAL A 50 5.26 -9.68 2.69
C VAL A 50 5.05 -8.40 3.48
N ALA A 51 4.15 -8.43 4.46
CA ALA A 51 3.96 -7.34 5.40
C ALA A 51 3.95 -7.86 6.84
N ALA A 52 4.78 -7.24 7.67
CA ALA A 52 4.71 -7.33 9.12
C ALA A 52 3.83 -6.21 9.63
N VAL A 53 2.88 -6.54 10.51
CA VAL A 53 2.03 -5.59 11.23
C VAL A 53 2.12 -5.99 12.69
N LEU A 54 2.33 -5.02 13.57
CA LEU A 54 2.46 -5.24 15.01
C LEU A 54 1.41 -4.39 15.72
N GLY A 55 0.43 -5.02 16.35
CA GLY A 55 -0.48 -4.33 17.25
C GLY A 55 0.19 -4.15 18.62
N ILE A 56 0.31 -2.91 19.08
CA ILE A 56 0.84 -2.56 20.40
C ILE A 56 -0.27 -1.82 21.13
N THR A 57 -0.57 -2.25 22.36
CA THR A 57 -1.54 -1.57 23.22
C THR A 57 -0.88 -1.22 24.54
N ALA A 58 -1.01 0.03 24.96
CA ALA A 58 -0.65 0.49 26.29
C ALA A 58 -1.92 1.02 26.98
N ASN A 59 -2.15 0.58 28.21
CA ASN A 59 -3.31 1.00 28.99
C ASN A 59 -2.87 1.50 30.37
N SER A 60 -3.53 2.54 30.82
CA SER A 60 -3.53 3.03 32.20
C SER A 60 -4.96 3.44 32.56
N ASP A 61 -5.18 3.79 33.82
CA ASP A 61 -6.50 4.26 34.31
C ASP A 61 -7.01 5.50 33.56
N ILE A 62 -6.11 6.27 32.95
CA ILE A 62 -6.40 7.54 32.28
C ILE A 62 -6.19 7.44 30.77
N VAL A 63 -5.26 6.63 30.29
CA VAL A 63 -4.85 6.62 28.87
C VAL A 63 -4.85 5.20 28.32
N THR A 64 -5.54 5.01 27.20
CA THR A 64 -5.41 3.84 26.34
C THR A 64 -4.82 4.27 25.00
N LEU A 65 -3.69 3.68 24.61
CA LEU A 65 -3.04 3.88 23.32
C LEU A 65 -3.00 2.54 22.59
N TYR A 66 -3.52 2.52 21.37
CA TYR A 66 -3.36 1.44 20.41
C TYR A 66 -2.53 1.94 19.23
N VAL A 67 -1.52 1.19 18.79
CA VAL A 67 -0.79 1.49 17.55
C VAL A 67 -0.56 0.23 16.72
N GLU A 68 -0.61 0.37 15.40
CA GLU A 68 -0.31 -0.67 14.42
C GLU A 68 0.74 -0.20 13.41
N PRO A 69 2.03 -0.16 13.77
CA PRO A 69 3.08 -0.03 12.78
C PRO A 69 3.10 -1.24 11.84
N SER A 70 3.38 -0.97 10.57
CA SER A 70 3.51 -1.97 9.52
C SER A 70 4.72 -1.68 8.61
N LEU A 71 5.37 -2.75 8.18
CA LEU A 71 6.46 -2.72 7.23
C LEU A 71 6.24 -3.82 6.18
N GLY A 72 6.18 -3.40 4.92
CA GLY A 72 5.96 -4.23 3.76
C GLY A 72 7.17 -4.26 2.83
N TYR A 73 7.45 -5.42 2.26
CA TYR A 73 8.45 -5.62 1.23
C TYR A 73 7.81 -6.33 0.03
N THR A 74 8.12 -5.86 -1.18
CA THR A 74 7.70 -6.49 -2.42
C THR A 74 8.89 -6.74 -3.33
N ALA A 75 8.97 -7.95 -3.88
CA ALA A 75 9.85 -8.31 -4.98
C ALA A 75 9.00 -8.61 -6.22
N ASN A 76 9.18 -7.83 -7.28
CA ASN A 76 8.49 -8.01 -8.55
C ASN A 76 9.48 -8.42 -9.64
N TYR A 77 9.14 -9.46 -10.40
CA TYR A 77 9.91 -9.93 -11.54
C TYR A 77 8.98 -10.15 -12.71
N ASP A 78 9.21 -9.43 -13.81
CA ASP A 78 8.36 -9.45 -14.99
C ASP A 78 8.58 -10.69 -15.87
N GLY A 79 9.38 -11.66 -15.42
CA GLY A 79 9.63 -12.87 -16.19
C GLY A 79 10.67 -12.65 -17.30
N LYS A 80 11.29 -13.75 -17.74
CA LYS A 80 12.14 -13.76 -18.93
C LYS A 80 11.31 -14.18 -20.12
N LEU A 81 11.09 -13.27 -21.07
CA LEU A 81 10.35 -13.56 -22.29
C LEU A 81 11.18 -14.43 -23.22
N SER A 82 10.54 -15.41 -23.84
CA SER A 82 11.19 -16.30 -24.80
C SER A 82 11.43 -15.57 -26.12
N ALA A 83 12.50 -15.94 -26.82
CA ALA A 83 12.74 -15.45 -28.19
C ALA A 83 11.60 -15.83 -29.15
N ARG A 84 10.84 -16.89 -28.84
CA ARG A 84 9.67 -17.32 -29.61
C ARG A 84 8.46 -16.39 -29.42
N ALA A 85 8.37 -15.72 -28.28
CA ALA A 85 7.33 -14.76 -27.99
C ALA A 85 7.63 -13.40 -28.65
N THR A 86 8.84 -12.87 -28.46
CA THR A 86 9.17 -11.46 -28.78
C THR A 86 10.23 -11.27 -29.87
N GLY A 87 10.85 -12.35 -30.38
CA GLY A 87 11.96 -12.28 -31.33
C GLY A 87 13.31 -11.85 -30.71
N VAL A 88 13.27 -11.15 -29.58
CA VAL A 88 14.44 -10.73 -28.79
C VAL A 88 14.16 -11.09 -27.32
N PRO A 89 14.88 -12.06 -26.73
CA PRO A 89 14.67 -12.43 -25.34
C PRO A 89 15.11 -11.28 -24.42
N THR A 90 14.24 -10.90 -23.49
CA THR A 90 14.52 -9.92 -22.44
C THR A 90 14.53 -10.62 -21.09
N ASP A 91 15.53 -10.31 -20.26
CA ASP A 91 15.61 -10.78 -18.87
C ASP A 91 15.71 -9.56 -17.93
N PRO A 92 14.58 -9.01 -17.49
CA PRO A 92 14.56 -7.85 -16.60
C PRO A 92 15.14 -8.22 -15.23
N LYS A 93 15.61 -7.25 -14.46
CA LYS A 93 16.02 -7.51 -13.07
C LYS A 93 14.80 -7.56 -12.15
N VAL A 94 14.94 -8.22 -11.00
CA VAL A 94 13.93 -8.14 -9.94
C VAL A 94 13.90 -6.70 -9.40
N ILE A 95 12.71 -6.11 -9.35
CA ILE A 95 12.46 -4.82 -8.75
C ILE A 95 12.07 -5.03 -7.29
N HIS A 96 12.69 -4.25 -6.40
CA HIS A 96 12.46 -4.32 -4.97
C HIS A 96 11.83 -3.03 -4.46
N SER A 97 10.81 -3.14 -3.62
CA SER A 97 10.10 -1.98 -3.06
C SER A 97 9.80 -2.20 -1.58
N LEU A 98 9.90 -1.12 -0.80
CA LEU A 98 9.56 -1.08 0.61
C LEU A 98 8.34 -0.18 0.81
N ALA A 99 7.40 -0.60 1.65
CA ALA A 99 6.25 0.18 2.07
C ALA A 99 6.20 0.17 3.59
N TRP A 100 5.67 1.24 4.19
CA TRP A 100 5.42 1.31 5.62
C TRP A 100 4.12 2.07 5.89
N GLY A 101 3.55 1.84 7.05
CA GLY A 101 2.35 2.54 7.50
C GLY A 101 2.23 2.44 9.01
N ALA A 102 1.49 3.36 9.62
CA ALA A 102 1.16 3.29 11.03
C ALA A 102 -0.28 3.75 11.23
N TYR A 103 -1.01 3.04 12.07
CA TYR A 103 -2.33 3.43 12.56
C TYR A 103 -2.26 3.61 14.07
N THR A 104 -3.00 4.56 14.63
CA THR A 104 -2.99 4.86 16.06
C THR A 104 -4.38 5.23 16.54
N GLU A 105 -4.81 4.67 17.67
CA GLU A 105 -5.95 5.15 18.45
C GLU A 105 -5.47 5.60 19.82
N LEU A 106 -5.90 6.78 20.28
CA LEU A 106 -5.61 7.27 21.62
C LEU A 106 -6.91 7.65 22.31
N TYR A 107 -7.13 7.11 23.50
CA TYR A 107 -8.24 7.44 24.37
C TYR A 107 -7.67 8.02 25.67
N ILE A 108 -8.14 9.22 26.05
CA ILE A 108 -7.77 9.87 27.31
C ILE A 108 -9.05 10.08 28.11
N ARG A 109 -9.11 9.52 29.31
CA ARG A 109 -10.21 9.61 30.30
C ARG A 109 -9.64 10.10 31.63
N PRO A 110 -9.24 11.38 31.74
CA PRO A 110 -8.57 11.90 32.92
C PRO A 110 -9.51 12.07 34.12
N THR A 111 -10.82 12.21 33.88
CA THR A 111 -11.96 12.14 34.83
C THR A 111 -13.22 11.75 34.04
N GLN A 112 -14.34 11.35 34.69
CA GLN A 112 -15.61 11.05 33.98
C GLN A 112 -16.12 12.23 33.13
N ASP A 113 -15.64 13.42 33.44
CA ASP A 113 -16.22 14.67 32.99
C ASP A 113 -15.43 15.33 31.86
N LEU A 114 -14.23 14.87 31.48
CA LEU A 114 -13.41 15.55 30.46
C LEU A 114 -13.06 14.61 29.31
N GLU A 115 -13.44 15.00 28.09
CA GLU A 115 -13.04 14.35 26.84
C GLU A 115 -12.21 15.33 26.01
N TRP A 116 -11.04 14.88 25.53
CA TRP A 116 -10.25 15.62 24.55
C TRP A 116 -10.02 14.72 23.33
N TYR A 117 -10.46 15.19 22.15
CA TYR A 117 -10.21 14.52 20.88
C TYR A 117 -9.26 15.34 20.01
N PHE A 118 -8.42 14.65 19.23
CA PHE A 118 -7.68 15.23 18.13
C PHE A 118 -7.65 14.24 16.97
N GLU A 119 -7.66 14.76 15.76
CA GLU A 119 -7.59 13.97 14.53
C GLU A 119 -6.17 14.01 13.95
N MET A 120 -5.71 12.88 13.43
CA MET A 120 -4.37 12.72 12.87
C MET A 120 -4.44 11.86 11.62
N ASP A 121 -3.87 12.38 10.54
CA ASP A 121 -3.70 11.71 9.26
C ASP A 121 -2.27 11.18 9.13
N VAL A 122 -2.13 9.85 9.03
CA VAL A 122 -0.85 9.18 8.81
C VAL A 122 -0.83 8.62 7.40
N ASN A 123 0.17 9.02 6.61
CA ASN A 123 0.32 8.57 5.23
C ASN A 123 -0.95 8.79 4.36
N ASN A 124 -1.67 9.88 4.61
CA ASN A 124 -2.81 10.26 3.79
C ASN A 124 -2.30 10.92 2.49
N GLY A 125 -2.43 10.22 1.37
CA GLY A 125 -2.07 10.72 0.03
C GLY A 125 -2.90 11.92 -0.45
N GLY A 126 -3.92 12.33 0.31
CA GLY A 126 -4.80 13.45 0.00
C GLY A 126 -4.47 14.78 0.69
N THR A 127 -3.44 14.88 1.53
CA THR A 127 -3.18 16.13 2.27
C THR A 127 -2.68 17.27 1.37
N LYS A 128 -3.17 18.49 1.67
CA LYS A 128 -2.90 19.75 0.95
C LYS A 128 -1.48 20.30 1.14
N GLN A 129 -0.63 19.65 1.92
CA GLN A 129 0.77 20.01 2.13
C GLN A 129 1.67 19.01 1.41
N GLY A 130 1.65 19.11 0.08
CA GLY A 130 2.53 18.34 -0.78
C GLY A 130 3.88 19.02 -0.98
N TYR A 131 4.87 18.22 -1.36
CA TYR A 131 6.04 18.75 -2.04
C TYR A 131 5.70 18.92 -3.52
N THR A 132 6.14 20.03 -4.09
CA THR A 132 6.07 20.27 -5.52
C THR A 132 7.40 19.91 -6.19
N ASP A 133 7.36 19.53 -7.47
CA ASP A 133 8.57 19.48 -8.27
C ASP A 133 9.13 20.90 -8.53
N ALA A 134 10.23 21.01 -9.27
CA ALA A 134 10.83 22.31 -9.62
C ALA A 134 9.90 23.22 -10.47
N ASN A 135 8.74 22.73 -10.91
CA ASN A 135 7.75 23.43 -11.74
C ASN A 135 6.42 23.63 -10.99
N ASP A 136 6.39 23.51 -9.67
CA ASP A 136 5.19 23.66 -8.84
C ASP A 136 4.08 22.61 -9.05
N ASN A 137 4.39 21.46 -9.65
CA ASN A 137 3.42 20.35 -9.76
C ASN A 137 3.36 19.54 -8.45
N PHE A 138 2.16 19.26 -7.95
CA PHE A 138 1.98 18.40 -6.78
C PHE A 138 2.44 16.96 -7.09
N ILE A 139 3.50 16.50 -6.42
CA ILE A 139 4.08 15.16 -6.62
C ILE A 139 3.87 14.22 -5.41
N GLY A 140 3.21 14.70 -4.35
CA GLY A 140 2.80 13.91 -3.20
C GLY A 140 2.98 14.64 -1.87
N SER A 141 2.44 14.08 -0.79
CA SER A 141 2.71 14.52 0.58
C SER A 141 3.98 13.85 1.10
N GLY A 142 4.95 14.64 1.57
CA GLY A 142 6.09 14.12 2.33
C GLY A 142 5.96 14.40 3.82
N ILE A 143 4.77 14.79 4.28
CA ILE A 143 4.45 14.90 5.71
C ILE A 143 3.98 13.51 6.17
N PRO A 144 4.81 12.76 6.92
CA PRO A 144 4.46 11.41 7.35
C PRO A 144 3.31 11.38 8.36
N VAL A 145 3.13 12.46 9.11
CA VAL A 145 2.07 12.64 10.13
C VAL A 145 1.55 14.07 10.05
N TYR A 146 0.27 14.23 9.76
CA TYR A 146 -0.44 15.50 9.77
C TYR A 146 -1.44 15.52 10.91
N PHE A 147 -1.39 16.54 11.76
CA PHE A 147 -2.42 16.77 12.78
C PHE A 147 -3.48 17.68 12.18
N GLU A 148 -4.72 17.19 12.16
CA GLU A 148 -5.84 18.00 11.72
C GLU A 148 -6.07 19.16 12.68
N THR A 149 -6.51 20.29 12.14
CA THR A 149 -6.88 21.44 12.98
C THR A 149 -8.17 21.21 13.77
N THR A 150 -8.93 20.16 13.44
CA THR A 150 -10.12 19.74 14.17
C THR A 150 -9.72 18.96 15.43
N THR A 151 -9.69 19.69 16.54
CA THR A 151 -9.54 19.14 17.90
C THR A 151 -10.54 19.84 18.80
N GLY A 152 -10.98 19.17 19.87
CA GLY A 152 -11.93 19.77 20.79
C GLY A 152 -11.86 19.16 22.18
N ILE A 153 -12.20 20.00 23.15
CA ILE A 153 -12.28 19.64 24.56
C ILE A 153 -13.74 19.76 24.96
N THR A 154 -14.31 18.67 25.45
CA THR A 154 -15.65 18.63 26.02
C THR A 154 -15.53 18.42 27.52
N TRP A 155 -16.11 19.34 28.29
CA TRP A 155 -16.24 19.21 29.74
C TRP A 155 -17.72 19.00 30.10
N TYR A 156 -18.05 17.84 30.63
CA TYR A 156 -19.34 17.50 31.18
C TYR A 156 -19.43 18.03 32.61
N LEU A 157 -20.47 18.82 32.91
CA LEU A 157 -20.70 19.32 34.26
C LEU A 157 -21.31 18.21 35.12
N PRO A 158 -20.90 18.05 36.39
CA PRO A 158 -21.56 17.16 37.32
C PRO A 158 -23.06 17.49 37.41
N ALA A 159 -23.92 16.47 37.35
CA ALA A 159 -25.34 16.66 37.65
C ALA A 159 -25.47 17.09 39.12
N PHE A 160 -26.00 18.28 39.36
CA PHE A 160 -26.34 18.71 40.71
C PHE A 160 -27.53 17.87 41.18
N ASN A 161 -27.28 16.98 42.16
CA ASN A 161 -28.31 16.23 42.87
C ASN A 161 -29.12 17.13 43.81
#